data_AF-A0A414L3K6-F1
#
_entry.id   AF-A0A414L3K6-F1
#
_cell.length_a   1.000
_cell.length_b   1.000
_cell.length_c   1.000
_cell.angle_alpha   90.00
_cell.angle_beta   90.00
_cell.angle_gamma   90.00
#
_symmetry.space_group_name_H-M   'P 1'
#
loop_
_entity.id
_entity.type
_entity.pdbx_description
1 polymer ?
#
loop_
_entity_poly.entity_id
_entity_poly.type
_entity_poly.pdbx_seq_one_letter_code
_entity_poly.pdbx_strand_id
1 'polypeptide(L)'
;MSLSINSNKYSIFVVFNDLMKTYEYRYTLSDYHAIKEANIAINGITVLAGENGCGKSTLSRWLYYLINGFNGFDEFAYNDLLKQIQDCLRKPDRVRRDIVNRGDENINVTYSRLLETRVVYGDIESLFHESLDVLASFRKELVSYMNSGDEGNKNRILTYLAIPLDGGITLDDYCFLCIVKEDLSCLNS
;
A
#
# COMPACT_ATOMS: atom_id res chain seq x y z
N MET A 1 -14.41 -3.97 -22.51
CA MET A 1 -14.35 -3.74 -23.98
C MET A 1 -15.54 -2.85 -24.34
N SER A 2 -15.36 -1.73 -25.06
CA SER A 2 -16.46 -0.83 -25.44
C SER A 2 -16.71 -0.88 -26.94
N LEU A 3 -17.95 -1.14 -27.37
CA LEU A 3 -18.36 -1.01 -28.77
C LEU A 3 -18.98 0.37 -29.00
N SER A 4 -18.62 1.02 -30.11
CA SER A 4 -19.21 2.27 -30.57
C SER A 4 -19.86 2.05 -31.93
N ILE A 5 -21.18 2.26 -32.03
CA ILE A 5 -21.93 2.27 -33.30
C ILE A 5 -22.36 3.71 -33.56
N ASN A 6 -22.03 4.24 -34.75
CA ASN A 6 -22.28 5.62 -35.13
C ASN A 6 -23.28 5.70 -36.29
N SER A 7 -24.29 6.54 -36.14
CA SER A 7 -25.11 7.09 -37.24
C SER A 7 -24.89 8.61 -37.28
N ASN A 8 -25.27 9.29 -38.37
CA ASN A 8 -25.08 10.75 -38.52
C ASN A 8 -25.71 11.60 -37.39
N LYS A 9 -26.58 11.03 -36.54
CA LYS A 9 -27.26 11.75 -35.45
C LYS A 9 -27.04 11.15 -34.05
N TYR A 10 -26.80 9.84 -33.93
CA TYR A 10 -26.72 9.14 -32.64
C TYR A 10 -25.48 8.26 -32.53
N SER A 11 -24.89 8.23 -31.33
CA SER A 11 -23.84 7.29 -30.93
C SER A 11 -24.31 6.41 -29.78
N ILE A 12 -23.93 5.12 -29.82
CA ILE A 12 -24.19 4.14 -28.75
C ILE A 12 -22.84 3.73 -28.15
N PHE A 13 -22.72 3.83 -26.83
CA PHE A 13 -21.59 3.30 -26.06
C PHE A 13 -22.08 2.17 -25.16
N VAL A 14 -21.51 0.98 -25.31
CA VAL A 14 -21.81 -0.17 -24.46
C VAL A 14 -20.70 -0.33 -23.42
N VAL A 15 -21.07 -0.34 -22.15
CA VAL A 15 -20.19 -0.70 -21.05
C VAL A 15 -20.47 -2.15 -20.66
N PHE A 16 -19.52 -3.03 -20.95
CA PHE A 16 -19.54 -4.42 -20.49
C PHE A 16 -18.78 -4.53 -19.17
N ASN A 17 -19.45 -5.03 -18.15
CA ASN A 17 -18.81 -5.39 -16.89
C ASN A 17 -19.26 -6.80 -16.47
N ASP A 18 -18.52 -7.82 -16.90
CA ASP A 18 -18.82 -9.23 -16.58
C ASP A 18 -18.43 -9.61 -15.13
N LEU A 19 -17.68 -8.75 -14.43
CA LEU A 19 -17.16 -9.01 -13.08
C LEU A 19 -18.18 -8.68 -11.96
N MET A 20 -19.35 -8.11 -12.27
CA MET A 20 -20.23 -7.48 -11.26
C MET A 20 -21.68 -8.03 -11.30
N LYS A 21 -21.86 -9.34 -11.28
CA LYS A 21 -23.20 -9.97 -11.39
C LYS A 21 -24.05 -9.95 -10.10
N THR A 22 -23.51 -9.49 -8.97
CA THR A 22 -24.17 -9.62 -7.65
C THR A 22 -24.36 -8.34 -6.85
N TYR A 23 -23.87 -7.18 -7.32
CA TYR A 23 -23.94 -5.92 -6.59
C TYR A 23 -24.46 -4.79 -7.49
N GLU A 24 -25.34 -3.95 -6.94
CA GLU A 24 -25.84 -2.74 -7.60
C GLU A 24 -24.89 -1.57 -7.33
N TYR A 25 -24.21 -1.10 -8.37
CA TYR A 25 -23.30 0.04 -8.28
C TYR A 25 -23.98 1.30 -8.77
N ARG A 26 -23.76 2.41 -8.06
CA ARG A 26 -24.25 3.73 -8.48
C ARG A 26 -23.08 4.59 -8.93
N TYR A 27 -23.04 4.88 -10.24
CA TYR A 27 -22.06 5.80 -10.82
C TYR A 27 -22.67 7.21 -10.90
N THR A 28 -22.01 8.16 -10.23
CA THR A 28 -22.41 9.57 -10.25
C THR A 28 -21.30 10.44 -10.82
N LEU A 29 -21.65 11.40 -11.66
CA LEU A 29 -20.74 12.43 -12.17
C LEU A 29 -21.53 13.73 -12.36
N SER A 30 -21.04 14.83 -11.78
CA SER A 30 -21.66 16.14 -11.86
C SER A 30 -20.67 17.20 -12.28
N ASP A 31 -21.19 18.27 -12.90
CA ASP A 31 -20.45 19.49 -13.25
C ASP A 31 -19.12 19.24 -14.00
N TYR A 32 -19.14 18.31 -14.96
CA TYR A 32 -17.95 17.94 -15.74
C TYR A 32 -18.21 17.97 -17.25
N HIS A 33 -17.53 18.88 -17.96
CA HIS A 33 -17.69 19.08 -19.41
C HIS A 33 -19.17 19.27 -19.80
N ALA A 34 -19.69 18.42 -20.69
CA ALA A 34 -21.07 18.45 -21.16
C ALA A 34 -22.07 17.83 -20.18
N ILE A 35 -21.60 17.32 -19.03
CA ILE A 35 -22.40 16.58 -18.07
C ILE A 35 -22.67 17.51 -16.88
N LYS A 36 -23.92 17.95 -16.77
CA LYS A 36 -24.40 18.68 -15.59
C LYS A 36 -24.59 17.74 -14.41
N GLU A 37 -25.32 16.64 -14.63
CA GLU A 37 -25.57 15.61 -13.64
C GLU A 37 -25.80 14.27 -14.35
N ALA A 38 -25.14 13.23 -13.85
CA ALA A 38 -25.37 11.85 -14.22
C ALA A 38 -25.45 11.01 -12.95
N ASN A 39 -26.51 10.20 -12.85
CA ASN A 39 -26.70 9.23 -11.78
C ASN A 39 -27.21 7.93 -12.42
N ILE A 40 -26.32 6.96 -12.55
CA ILE A 40 -26.51 5.76 -13.37
C ILE A 40 -26.34 4.54 -12.48
N ALA A 41 -27.38 3.70 -12.42
CA ALA A 41 -27.29 2.37 -11.83
C ALA A 41 -26.60 1.41 -12.82
N ILE A 42 -25.60 0.67 -12.35
CA ILE A 42 -24.82 -0.28 -13.13
C ILE A 42 -25.10 -1.69 -12.59
N ASN A 43 -26.04 -2.38 -13.24
CA ASN A 43 -26.54 -3.71 -12.84
C ASN A 43 -26.38 -4.71 -14.00
N GLY A 44 -25.15 -4.84 -14.53
CA GLY A 44 -24.82 -5.65 -15.70
C GLY A 44 -24.45 -4.83 -16.94
N ILE A 45 -24.95 -5.22 -18.12
CA ILE A 45 -24.68 -4.50 -19.38
C ILE A 45 -25.46 -3.18 -19.38
N THR A 46 -24.74 -2.07 -19.36
CA THR A 46 -25.34 -0.72 -19.41
C THR A 46 -25.03 -0.07 -20.76
N VAL A 47 -26.08 0.39 -21.44
CA VAL A 47 -25.97 1.04 -22.76
C VAL A 47 -26.25 2.54 -22.61
N LEU A 48 -25.30 3.37 -23.05
CA LEU A 48 -25.45 4.82 -23.12
C LEU A 48 -25.73 5.22 -24.57
N ALA A 49 -26.89 5.80 -24.83
CA ALA A 49 -27.30 6.28 -26.15
C ALA A 49 -27.77 7.74 -26.08
N GLY A 50 -27.57 8.50 -27.16
CA GLY A 50 -27.93 9.91 -27.22
C GLY A 50 -27.21 10.66 -28.32
N GLU A 51 -27.58 11.93 -28.50
CA GLU A 51 -27.01 12.80 -29.55
C GLU A 51 -25.50 12.98 -29.39
N ASN A 52 -24.80 13.20 -30.50
CA ASN A 52 -23.36 13.47 -30.46
C ASN A 52 -23.06 14.71 -29.59
N GLY A 53 -21.99 14.64 -28.79
CA GLY A 53 -21.60 15.74 -27.89
C GLY A 53 -22.28 15.74 -26.51
N CYS A 54 -23.29 14.90 -26.25
CA CYS A 54 -23.99 14.90 -24.94
C CYS A 54 -23.22 14.24 -23.77
N GLY A 55 -21.92 13.97 -23.90
CA GLY A 55 -21.08 13.46 -22.80
C GLY A 55 -21.01 11.94 -22.63
N LYS A 56 -21.59 11.13 -23.53
CA LYS A 56 -21.57 9.65 -23.44
C LYS A 56 -20.16 9.06 -23.39
N SER A 57 -19.28 9.47 -24.31
CA SER A 57 -17.89 9.02 -24.35
C SER A 57 -17.12 9.45 -23.11
N THR A 58 -17.42 10.63 -22.57
CA THR A 58 -16.85 11.13 -21.31
C THR A 58 -17.28 10.27 -20.13
N LEU A 59 -18.58 9.95 -19.99
CA LEU A 59 -19.09 9.05 -18.96
C LEU A 59 -18.45 7.67 -19.03
N SER A 60 -18.40 7.06 -20.23
CA SER A 60 -17.79 5.73 -20.41
C SER A 60 -16.29 5.73 -20.11
N ARG A 61 -15.57 6.81 -20.46
CA ARG A 61 -14.12 6.92 -20.20
C ARG A 61 -13.81 7.06 -18.72
N TRP A 62 -14.57 7.88 -18.00
CA TRP A 62 -14.43 8.01 -16.54
C TRP A 62 -14.75 6.70 -15.83
N LEU A 63 -15.84 6.04 -16.21
CA LEU A 63 -16.19 4.73 -15.64
C LEU A 63 -15.10 3.69 -15.91
N TYR A 64 -14.52 3.69 -17.12
CA TYR A 64 -13.38 2.84 -17.46
C TYR A 64 -12.16 3.13 -16.57
N TYR A 65 -11.77 4.40 -16.40
CA TYR A 65 -10.64 4.76 -15.54
C TYR A 65 -10.87 4.44 -14.07
N LEU A 66 -12.08 4.61 -13.56
CA LEU A 66 -12.43 4.21 -12.20
C LEU A 66 -12.24 2.69 -12.05
N ILE A 67 -12.90 1.90 -12.90
CA ILE A 67 -12.81 0.43 -12.86
C ILE A 67 -11.35 -0.03 -13.02
N ASN A 68 -10.61 0.53 -13.97
CA ASN A 68 -9.22 0.17 -14.19
C ASN A 68 -8.30 0.64 -13.07
N GLY A 69 -8.57 1.79 -12.45
CA GLY A 69 -7.83 2.26 -11.29
C GLY A 69 -8.04 1.36 -10.09
N PHE A 70 -9.27 0.86 -9.90
CA PHE A 70 -9.56 -0.16 -8.88
C PHE A 70 -8.92 -1.51 -9.24
N ASN A 71 -8.91 -1.90 -10.52
CA ASN A 71 -8.27 -3.12 -11.00
C ASN A 71 -6.74 -2.99 -10.93
N GLY A 72 -6.17 -3.36 -9.79
CA GLY A 72 -4.74 -3.24 -9.51
C GLY A 72 -4.43 -2.27 -8.37
N PHE A 73 -5.46 -1.65 -7.76
CA PHE A 73 -5.27 -0.87 -6.53
C PHE A 73 -4.70 -1.74 -5.41
N ASP A 74 -5.24 -2.96 -5.23
CA ASP A 74 -4.75 -3.86 -4.18
C ASP A 74 -3.30 -4.25 -4.40
N GLU A 75 -2.91 -4.54 -5.65
CA GLU A 75 -1.52 -4.84 -6.01
C GLU A 75 -0.60 -3.63 -5.78
N PHE A 76 -1.04 -2.46 -6.20
CA PHE A 76 -0.31 -1.21 -5.95
C PHE A 76 -0.13 -0.96 -4.46
N ALA A 77 -1.21 -1.04 -3.67
CA ALA A 77 -1.20 -0.81 -2.22
C ALA A 77 -0.31 -1.83 -1.50
N TYR A 78 -0.38 -3.10 -1.87
CA TYR A 78 0.47 -4.15 -1.32
C TYR A 78 1.95 -3.88 -1.61
N ASN A 79 2.29 -3.53 -2.86
CA ASN A 79 3.68 -3.30 -3.27
C ASN A 79 4.26 -2.05 -2.62
N ASP A 80 3.47 -0.99 -2.50
CA ASP A 80 3.88 0.23 -1.82
C ASP A 80 4.15 -0.03 -0.34
N LEU A 81 3.22 -0.72 0.34
CA LEU A 81 3.38 -1.12 1.73
C LEU A 81 4.61 -2.03 1.95
N LEU A 82 4.81 -3.04 1.10
CA LEU A 82 5.97 -3.94 1.19
C LEU A 82 7.27 -3.14 1.12
N LYS A 83 7.34 -2.14 0.23
CA LYS A 83 8.51 -1.30 0.08
C LYS A 83 8.76 -0.44 1.33
N GLN A 84 7.72 0.19 1.88
CA GLN A 84 7.83 0.96 3.12
C GLN A 84 8.30 0.09 4.30
N ILE A 85 7.72 -1.12 4.44
CA ILE A 85 8.14 -2.10 5.46
C ILE A 85 9.61 -2.48 5.27
N GLN A 86 10.04 -2.79 4.04
CA GLN A 86 11.44 -3.13 3.74
C GLN A 86 12.39 -1.97 4.08
N ASP A 87 12.03 -0.74 3.73
CA ASP A 87 12.82 0.46 4.01
C ASP A 87 12.95 0.69 5.53
N CYS A 88 11.86 0.51 6.28
CA CYS A 88 11.83 0.53 7.74
C CYS A 88 12.73 -0.56 8.37
N LEU A 89 12.66 -1.80 7.87
CA LEU A 89 13.37 -2.95 8.46
C LEU A 89 14.88 -2.98 8.15
N ARG A 90 15.37 -2.20 7.19
CA ARG A 90 16.81 -2.15 6.82
C ARG A 90 17.74 -1.78 8.00
N LYS A 91 17.35 -0.79 8.81
CA LYS A 91 18.18 -0.36 9.95
C LYS A 91 18.17 -1.41 11.08
N PRO A 92 17.01 -1.92 11.53
CA PRO A 92 16.92 -3.05 12.43
C PRO A 92 17.74 -4.25 11.97
N ASP A 93 17.61 -4.69 10.71
CA ASP A 93 18.37 -5.83 10.19
C ASP A 93 19.89 -5.60 10.26
N ARG A 94 20.38 -4.40 9.92
CA ARG A 94 21.81 -4.11 10.00
C ARG A 94 22.32 -4.17 11.44
N VAL A 95 21.56 -3.63 12.40
CA VAL A 95 21.90 -3.70 13.82
C VAL A 95 21.87 -5.14 14.30
N ARG A 96 20.83 -5.89 13.91
CA ARG A 96 20.69 -7.31 14.20
C ARG A 96 21.92 -8.09 13.75
N ARG A 97 22.36 -7.91 12.50
CA ARG A 97 23.56 -8.54 11.96
C ARG A 97 24.82 -8.16 12.73
N ASP A 98 24.96 -6.91 13.17
CA ASP A 98 26.11 -6.48 13.98
C ASP A 98 26.08 -7.04 15.42
N ILE A 99 24.89 -7.27 15.99
CA ILE A 99 24.70 -7.99 17.25
C ILE A 99 25.06 -9.48 17.08
N VAL A 100 24.48 -10.15 16.08
CA VAL A 100 24.62 -11.60 15.83
C VAL A 100 26.02 -11.99 15.36
N ASN A 101 26.68 -11.20 14.51
CA ASN A 101 28.06 -11.48 14.07
C ASN A 101 29.08 -11.44 15.24
N ARG A 102 28.66 -11.02 16.43
CA ARG A 102 29.48 -10.96 17.65
C ARG A 102 29.03 -11.97 18.73
N GLY A 103 27.94 -12.72 18.51
CA GLY A 103 27.41 -13.69 19.46
C GLY A 103 26.43 -14.67 18.81
N ASP A 104 26.78 -15.96 18.92
CA ASP A 104 26.13 -17.23 18.55
C ASP A 104 25.01 -17.31 17.49
N GLU A 105 25.11 -18.37 16.69
CA GLU A 105 24.40 -18.63 15.44
C GLU A 105 22.87 -18.80 15.62
N ASN A 106 22.09 -17.79 15.24
CA ASN A 106 20.72 -18.01 14.76
C ASN A 106 20.31 -16.94 13.75
N ILE A 107 20.27 -17.32 12.48
CA ILE A 107 19.72 -16.50 11.41
C ILE A 107 18.20 -16.55 11.54
N ASN A 108 17.57 -15.44 11.97
CA ASN A 108 16.11 -15.34 11.99
C ASN A 108 15.59 -15.33 10.54
N VAL A 109 15.10 -16.48 10.09
CA VAL A 109 14.68 -16.75 8.70
C VAL A 109 13.58 -15.78 8.22
N THR A 110 12.78 -15.23 9.13
CA THR A 110 11.68 -14.32 8.80
C THR A 110 12.17 -12.94 8.32
N TYR A 111 13.29 -12.44 8.86
CA TYR A 111 13.91 -11.19 8.38
C TYR A 111 14.38 -11.32 6.94
N SER A 112 15.10 -12.41 6.65
CA SER A 112 15.62 -12.70 5.32
C SER A 112 14.49 -12.79 4.32
N ARG A 113 13.38 -13.46 4.71
CA ARG A 113 12.19 -13.55 3.87
C ARG A 113 11.62 -12.18 3.54
N LEU A 114 11.21 -11.35 4.50
CA LEU A 114 10.62 -10.04 4.20
C LEU A 114 11.54 -9.11 3.39
N LEU A 115 12.85 -9.17 3.62
CA LEU A 115 13.84 -8.37 2.89
C LEU A 115 14.16 -8.91 1.48
N GLU A 116 14.01 -10.21 1.27
CA GLU A 116 14.30 -10.90 0.00
C GLU A 116 13.03 -11.20 -0.81
N THR A 117 11.84 -11.02 -0.23
CA THR A 117 10.55 -11.22 -0.90
C THR A 117 10.52 -10.38 -2.17
N ARG A 118 10.58 -11.07 -3.30
CA ARG A 118 10.30 -10.47 -4.61
C ARG A 118 8.82 -10.12 -4.66
N VAL A 119 8.52 -9.00 -5.29
CA VAL A 119 7.17 -8.45 -5.48
C VAL A 119 6.26 -9.51 -6.10
N VAL A 120 5.51 -10.22 -5.27
CA VAL A 120 4.42 -11.13 -5.64
C VAL A 120 3.25 -10.68 -4.80
N TYR A 121 2.14 -10.35 -5.45
CA TYR A 121 0.92 -9.92 -4.79
C TYR A 121 0.52 -10.92 -3.70
N GLY A 122 0.33 -10.41 -2.48
CA GLY A 122 -0.01 -11.18 -1.30
C GLY A 122 -1.10 -10.50 -0.49
N ASP A 123 -1.42 -11.09 0.66
CA ASP A 123 -2.41 -10.54 1.58
C ASP A 123 -1.83 -9.39 2.42
N ILE A 124 -2.47 -8.22 2.39
CA ILE A 124 -2.01 -7.00 3.07
C ILE A 124 -1.98 -7.20 4.59
N GLU A 125 -3.01 -7.82 5.17
CA GLU A 125 -3.08 -8.05 6.62
C GLU A 125 -1.94 -8.98 7.08
N SER A 126 -1.71 -10.06 6.34
CA SER A 126 -0.60 -10.99 6.58
C SER A 126 0.75 -10.27 6.52
N LEU A 127 0.96 -9.42 5.51
CA LEU A 127 2.19 -8.62 5.39
C LEU A 127 2.41 -7.69 6.59
N PHE A 128 1.35 -7.01 7.04
CA PHE A 128 1.41 -6.19 8.25
C PHE A 128 1.76 -7.03 9.48
N HIS A 129 1.10 -8.17 9.68
CA HIS A 129 1.35 -9.04 10.83
C HIS A 129 2.78 -9.60 10.83
N GLU A 130 3.28 -10.07 9.69
CA GLU A 130 4.67 -10.55 9.55
C GLU A 130 5.68 -9.44 9.91
N SER A 131 5.41 -8.19 9.52
CA SER A 131 6.29 -7.06 9.85
C SER A 131 6.33 -6.78 11.36
N LEU A 132 5.19 -6.88 12.05
CA LEU A 132 5.10 -6.68 13.50
C LEU A 132 5.84 -7.79 14.25
N ASP A 133 5.74 -9.04 13.80
CA ASP A 133 6.45 -10.18 14.39
C ASP A 133 7.97 -10.03 14.26
N VAL A 134 8.44 -9.53 13.11
CA VAL A 134 9.85 -9.22 12.87
C VAL A 134 10.32 -8.12 13.82
N LEU A 135 9.60 -7.01 13.94
CA LEU A 135 9.93 -5.92 14.87
C LEU A 135 9.90 -6.38 16.34
N ALA A 136 8.92 -7.18 16.73
CA ALA A 136 8.85 -7.76 18.08
C ALA A 136 10.05 -8.66 18.38
N SER A 137 10.53 -9.41 17.39
CA SER A 137 11.75 -10.21 17.49
C SER A 137 12.99 -9.32 17.63
N PHE A 138 13.08 -8.24 16.82
CA PHE A 138 14.18 -7.27 16.90
C PHE A 138 14.30 -6.70 18.30
N ARG A 139 13.15 -6.30 18.86
CA ARG A 139 13.02 -5.72 20.19
C ARG A 139 13.60 -6.63 21.25
N LYS A 140 13.27 -7.93 21.22
CA LYS A 140 13.80 -8.91 22.17
C LYS A 140 15.32 -9.03 22.06
N GLU A 141 15.83 -9.14 20.83
CA GLU A 141 17.27 -9.24 20.56
C GLU A 141 18.03 -7.98 21.01
N LEU A 142 17.51 -6.79 20.70
CA LEU A 142 18.08 -5.52 21.09
C LEU A 142 18.10 -5.35 22.61
N VAL A 143 17.00 -5.62 23.30
CA VAL A 143 16.94 -5.53 24.78
C VAL A 143 17.92 -6.49 25.44
N SER A 144 18.00 -7.73 24.94
CA SER A 144 18.99 -8.72 25.43
C SER A 144 20.42 -8.20 25.29
N TYR A 145 20.74 -7.62 24.12
CA TYR A 145 22.04 -7.02 23.87
C TYR A 145 22.31 -5.79 24.76
N MET A 146 21.32 -4.92 24.97
CA MET A 146 21.48 -3.74 25.83
C MET A 146 21.79 -4.11 27.29
N ASN A 147 21.28 -5.25 27.77
CA ASN A 147 21.52 -5.72 29.14
C ASN A 147 22.90 -6.39 29.33
N SER A 148 23.48 -6.99 28.28
CA SER A 148 24.66 -7.86 28.40
C SER A 148 25.86 -7.48 27.52
N GLY A 149 25.68 -6.56 26.57
CA GLY A 149 26.69 -6.17 25.59
C GLY A 149 27.70 -5.14 26.08
N ASP A 150 28.64 -4.79 25.21
CA ASP A 150 29.68 -3.76 25.44
C ASP A 150 29.12 -2.32 25.34
N GLU A 151 29.45 -1.48 26.33
CA GLU A 151 28.97 -0.09 26.42
C GLU A 151 29.35 0.79 25.22
N GLY A 152 30.55 0.61 24.67
CA GLY A 152 30.97 1.34 23.47
C GLY A 152 30.09 1.02 22.27
N ASN A 153 29.73 -0.25 22.10
CA ASN A 153 28.87 -0.68 21.00
C ASN A 153 27.38 -0.33 21.23
N LYS A 154 26.89 -0.36 22.47
CA LYS A 154 25.52 0.08 22.82
C LYS A 154 25.28 1.51 22.37
N ASN A 155 26.17 2.43 22.73
CA ASN A 155 26.05 3.84 22.35
C ASN A 155 26.06 4.03 20.83
N ARG A 156 26.89 3.26 20.11
CA ARG A 156 26.91 3.29 18.64
C ARG A 156 25.61 2.79 18.02
N ILE A 157 25.03 1.71 18.54
CA ILE A 157 23.76 1.14 18.06
C ILE A 157 22.60 2.12 18.31
N LEU A 158 22.49 2.67 19.53
CA LEU A 158 21.43 3.63 19.85
C LEU A 158 21.52 4.89 18.98
N THR A 159 22.74 5.40 18.76
CA THR A 159 22.97 6.53 17.85
C THR A 159 22.58 6.20 16.42
N TYR A 160 22.95 5.01 15.91
CA TYR A 160 22.62 4.58 14.55
C TYR A 160 21.10 4.42 14.33
N LEU A 161 20.40 3.91 15.34
CA LEU A 161 18.95 3.82 15.35
C LEU A 161 18.30 5.19 15.58
N ALA A 162 19.03 6.21 16.01
CA ALA A 162 18.47 7.49 16.46
C ALA A 162 17.45 7.32 17.61
N ILE A 163 17.74 6.40 18.53
CA ILE A 163 17.00 6.22 19.78
C ILE A 163 17.66 7.12 20.83
N PRO A 164 16.92 8.05 21.47
CA PRO A 164 17.46 8.90 22.52
C PRO A 164 17.98 8.08 23.69
N LEU A 165 19.17 8.46 24.17
CA LEU A 165 19.88 7.80 25.28
C LEU A 165 19.18 8.04 26.63
N ASP A 166 18.34 9.06 26.69
CA ASP A 166 17.62 9.60 27.84
C ASP A 166 16.18 9.09 27.90
N GLY A 167 15.99 7.76 27.96
CA GLY A 167 14.84 7.06 28.54
C GLY A 167 13.39 7.42 28.12
N GLY A 168 13.19 8.36 27.20
CA GLY A 168 11.89 9.00 26.94
C GLY A 168 11.14 8.48 25.72
N ILE A 169 11.81 7.78 24.80
CA ILE A 169 11.16 7.07 23.70
C ILE A 169 11.15 5.60 24.06
N THR A 170 9.98 5.05 24.34
CA THR A 170 9.84 3.61 24.53
C THR A 170 10.14 2.92 23.20
N LEU A 171 10.66 1.70 23.20
CA LEU A 171 10.93 0.98 21.95
C LEU A 171 9.64 0.77 21.11
N ASP A 172 8.49 0.85 21.78
CA ASP A 172 7.17 0.80 21.18
C ASP A 172 6.87 2.08 20.36
N ASP A 173 7.32 3.25 20.83
CA ASP A 173 7.24 4.53 20.09
C ASP A 173 8.14 4.51 18.84
N TYR A 174 9.31 3.85 18.90
CA TYR A 174 10.22 3.74 17.75
C TYR A 174 9.62 2.88 16.63
N CYS A 175 9.00 1.75 16.98
CA CYS A 175 8.33 0.88 16.01
C CYS A 175 7.14 1.60 15.36
N PHE A 176 6.40 2.40 16.15
CA PHE A 176 5.33 3.26 15.63
C PHE A 176 5.87 4.36 14.71
N LEU A 177 6.96 5.02 15.09
CA LEU A 177 7.62 6.08 14.31
C LEU A 177 8.20 5.56 12.98
N CYS A 178 8.70 4.34 12.92
CA CYS A 178 9.25 3.76 11.69
C CYS A 178 8.18 3.38 10.67
N ILE A 179 6.98 3.02 11.12
CA ILE A 179 5.82 2.73 10.24
C ILE A 179 5.11 4.02 9.83
N VAL A 180 4.98 4.99 10.74
CA VAL A 180 4.15 6.19 10.52
C VAL A 180 4.92 7.39 9.92
N LYS A 181 6.26 7.43 10.01
CA LYS A 181 7.02 8.59 9.48
C LYS A 181 6.93 8.77 7.97
N GLU A 182 6.64 7.73 7.19
CA GLU A 182 6.50 7.87 5.73
C GLU A 182 5.11 8.39 5.31
N ASP A 183 4.05 8.12 6.08
CA ASP A 183 2.70 8.61 5.76
C ASP A 183 2.51 10.12 6.00
N LEU A 184 3.24 10.73 6.95
CA LEU A 184 3.10 12.16 7.27
C LEU A 184 3.89 13.11 6.35
N SER A 185 4.87 12.61 5.59
CA SER A 185 5.55 13.41 4.54
C SER A 185 4.70 13.58 3.28
N CYS A 186 3.76 12.66 3.03
CA CYS A 186 2.89 12.67 1.85
C CYS A 186 1.63 13.52 2.03
N LEU A 187 1.28 13.87 3.28
CA LEU A 187 0.15 14.74 3.62
C LEU A 187 0.50 16.23 3.69
N ASN A 188 1.78 16.59 3.55
CA ASN A 188 2.30 17.96 3.67
C ASN A 188 2.90 18.52 2.36
N SER A 189 2.55 17.95 1.20
CA SER A 189 2.95 18.45 -0.13
C SER A 189 1.74 18.81 -1.00
#